data_AF-A0A7G1INS5-F1
#
_entry.id   AF-A0A7G1INS5-F1
#
_cell.length_a   1.000
_cell.length_b   1.000
_cell.length_c   1.000
_cell.angle_alpha   90.00
_cell.angle_beta   90.00
_cell.angle_gamma   90.00
#
_symmetry.space_group_name_H-M   'P 1'
#
loop_
_entity.id
_entity.type
_entity.pdbx_description
1 polymer ?
#
loop_
_entity_poly.entity_id
_entity_poly.type
_entity_poly.pdbx_seq_one_letter_code
_entity_poly.pdbx_strand_id
1 'polypeptide(L)' 'MPAEDPIADPIGVKGLGELVIVGVPAAIANAVFNATGRRVTDLPITLEKLL' A
#
# COMPACT_ATOMS: atom_id res chain seq x y z
N MET A 1 11.39 -13.71 -14.58
CA MET A 1 10.60 -14.95 -14.45
C MET A 1 9.14 -14.54 -14.54
N PRO A 2 8.33 -15.13 -15.43
CA PRO A 2 6.89 -14.97 -15.33
C PRO A 2 6.45 -15.45 -13.95
N ALA A 3 5.44 -14.83 -13.36
CA ALA A 3 4.80 -15.36 -12.15
C ALA A 3 3.98 -16.59 -12.54
N GLU A 4 4.66 -17.71 -12.78
CA GLU A 4 4.05 -18.99 -13.08
C GLU A 4 3.31 -19.49 -11.85
N ASP A 5 2.00 -19.58 -11.97
CA ASP A 5 1.12 -20.11 -10.94
C ASP A 5 0.02 -20.91 -11.65
N PRO A 6 0.36 -22.14 -12.07
CA PRO A 6 -0.52 -22.99 -12.87
C PRO A 6 -1.68 -23.56 -12.04
N ILE A 7 -1.65 -23.39 -10.71
CA ILE A 7 -2.74 -23.80 -9.81
C ILE A 7 -3.85 -22.74 -9.86
N ALA A 8 -3.51 -21.46 -9.82
CA ALA A 8 -4.51 -20.40 -9.76
C ALA A 8 -4.99 -19.92 -11.13
N ASP A 9 -4.13 -19.91 -12.16
CA ASP A 9 -4.55 -19.50 -13.52
C ASP A 9 -3.70 -20.16 -14.63
N PRO A 10 -4.30 -20.95 -15.55
CA PRO A 10 -3.58 -21.63 -16.60
C PRO A 10 -3.01 -20.72 -17.69
N ILE A 11 -3.48 -19.47 -17.84
CA ILE A 11 -2.98 -18.51 -18.83
C ILE A 11 -2.00 -17.48 -18.25
N GLY A 12 -1.71 -17.54 -16.95
CA GLY A 12 -0.72 -16.70 -16.26
C GLY A 12 -1.12 -15.23 -16.06
N VAL A 13 -2.39 -14.89 -16.22
CA VAL A 13 -2.94 -13.56 -15.93
C VAL A 13 -3.14 -13.40 -14.42
N LYS A 14 -2.82 -12.20 -13.93
CA LYS A 14 -3.04 -11.80 -12.53
C LYS A 14 -3.77 -10.47 -12.47
N GLY A 15 -4.72 -10.36 -11.55
CA GLY A 15 -5.44 -9.11 -11.30
C GLY A 15 -4.55 -8.09 -10.59
N LEU A 16 -4.47 -6.88 -11.14
CA LEU A 16 -3.67 -5.79 -10.57
C LEU A 16 -4.52 -4.59 -10.12
N GLY A 17 -5.81 -4.56 -10.43
CA GLY A 17 -6.67 -3.38 -10.23
C GLY A 17 -6.71 -2.89 -8.78
N GLU A 18 -6.89 -3.79 -7.82
CA GLU A 18 -6.90 -3.43 -6.39
C GLU A 18 -5.50 -3.50 -5.77
N LEU A 19 -4.65 -4.43 -6.23
CA LEU A 19 -3.32 -4.64 -5.66
C LEU A 19 -2.46 -3.38 -5.68
N VAL A 20 -2.58 -2.56 -6.74
CA VAL A 20 -1.81 -1.31 -6.87
C VAL A 20 -2.14 -0.28 -5.79
N ILE A 21 -3.36 -0.27 -5.25
CA ILE A 21 -3.75 0.71 -4.22
C ILE A 21 -3.45 0.22 -2.80
N VAL A 22 -3.36 -1.09 -2.57
CA VAL A 22 -3.15 -1.68 -1.22
C VAL A 22 -1.95 -1.07 -0.49
N GLY A 23 -0.83 -0.83 -1.20
CA GLY A 23 0.38 -0.29 -0.60
C GLY A 23 0.41 1.23 -0.42
N VAL A 24 -0.48 1.97 -1.09
CA VAL A 24 -0.40 3.44 -1.18
C VAL A 24 -0.63 4.12 0.18
N PRO A 25 -1.67 3.79 0.98
CA PRO A 25 -1.87 4.43 2.28
C PRO A 25 -0.69 4.23 3.24
N ALA A 26 -0.10 3.03 3.25
CA ALA A 26 1.05 2.70 4.09
C ALA A 26 2.30 3.46 3.65
N ALA A 27 2.54 3.58 2.34
CA ALA A 27 3.65 4.35 1.80
C ALA A 27 3.56 5.84 2.20
N ILE A 28 2.38 6.43 2.08
CA ILE A 28 2.12 7.82 2.51
C ILE A 28 2.32 7.96 4.02
N ALA A 29 1.78 7.06 4.83
CA ALA A 29 1.95 7.10 6.29
C ALA A 29 3.42 6.99 6.73
N ASN A 30 4.22 6.18 6.02
CA ASN A 30 5.66 6.08 6.25
C ASN A 30 6.41 7.36 5.83
N ALA A 31 6.01 8.00 4.73
CA ALA A 31 6.59 9.28 4.31
C ALA A 31 6.31 10.39 5.34
N VAL A 32 5.08 10.45 5.87
CA VAL A 32 4.71 11.40 6.94
C VAL A 32 5.54 11.16 8.20
N PHE A 33 5.69 9.90 8.62
CA PHE A 33 6.55 9.56 9.75
C PHE A 33 8.01 9.95 9.52
N ASN A 34 8.54 9.67 8.32
CA ASN A 34 9.91 10.03 7.96
C ASN A 34 10.15 11.55 7.98
N ALA A 35 9.15 12.34 7.57
CA ALA A 35 9.25 13.79 7.52
C ALA A 35 9.05 14.48 8.89
N THR A 36 8.23 13.90 9.76
CA THR A 36 7.77 14.57 11.00
C THR A 36 8.19 13.89 12.29
N GLY A 37 8.68 12.65 12.22
CA GLY A 37 8.91 11.79 13.39
C GLY A 37 7.62 11.30 14.07
N ARG A 38 6.43 11.75 13.65
CA ARG A 38 5.14 11.39 14.24
C ARG A 38 4.50 10.23 13.48
N ARG A 39 4.12 9.18 14.20
CA ARG A 39 3.47 7.99 13.65
C ARG A 39 1.96 8.12 13.78
N VAL A 40 1.26 8.11 12.65
CA VAL A 40 -0.22 8.05 12.59
C VAL A 40 -0.63 6.69 12.05
N THR A 41 -1.43 5.94 12.81
CA THR A 41 -1.94 4.61 12.44
C THR A 41 -3.45 4.58 12.23
N ASP A 42 -4.15 5.64 12.65
CA ASP A 42 -5.58 5.83 12.42
C ASP A 42 -5.80 6.77 11.22
N LEU A 43 -6.51 6.29 10.21
CA LEU A 43 -6.77 7.02 8.97
C LEU A 43 -8.14 7.71 9.03
N PRO A 44 -8.35 8.84 8.33
CA PRO A 44 -7.37 9.54 7.46
C PRO A 44 -6.31 10.30 8.28
N ILE A 45 -5.15 10.57 7.66
CA ILE A 45 -4.10 11.42 8.22
C ILE A 45 -4.51 12.88 7.99
N THR A 46 -4.98 13.54 9.05
CA THR A 46 -5.31 14.98 9.03
C THR A 46 -4.24 15.80 9.75
N LEU A 47 -4.23 17.12 9.56
CA LEU A 47 -3.22 17.99 10.16
C LEU A 47 -3.30 17.98 11.69
N GLU A 48 -4.50 17.86 12.26
CA GLU A 48 -4.72 17.80 13.72
C GLU A 48 -4.04 16.60 14.36
N LYS A 49 -3.85 15.51 13.60
CA LYS A 49 -3.11 14.32 14.06
C LYS A 49 -1.59 14.52 14.06
N LEU A 50 -1.09 15.62 13.50
CA LEU A 50 0.34 15.97 13.41
C LEU A 50 0.75 17.13 14.32
N LEU A 51 -0.21 17.87 14.89
CA LEU A 51 0.01 18.96 15.86
C LEU A 51 0.18 18.43 17.28
#